data_AF-A0A3D0UWF2-F1
#
_entry.id   AF-A0A3D0UWF2-F1
#
_cell.length_a   1.000
_cell.length_b   1.000
_cell.length_c   1.000
_cell.angle_alpha   90.00
_cell.angle_beta   90.00
_cell.angle_gamma   90.00
#
_symmetry.space_group_name_H-M   'P 1'
#
loop_
_entity.id
_entity.type
_entity.pdbx_description
1 polymer ?
#
loop_
_entity_poly.entity_id
_entity_poly.type
_entity_poly.pdbx_seq_one_letter_code
_entity_poly.pdbx_strand_id
1 'polypeptide(L)'
;MIDTFVDINKLGSFSYDSKYKSELLTATIDDEKVIFCKPQTYMNRSGDAVAPLAQFYKITPKDIIVIHDEIDFVTGRIALKVG
;
A
#
# COMPACT_ATOMS: atom_id res chain seq x y z
N MET A 1 6.51 1.51 7.85
CA MET A 1 5.80 0.26 8.23
C MET A 1 5.78 -0.73 7.08
N ILE A 2 5.33 -0.34 5.89
CA ILE A 2 5.31 -1.22 4.70
C ILE A 2 6.70 -1.67 4.27
N ASP A 3 7.71 -0.78 4.29
CA ASP A 3 9.11 -1.13 3.97
C ASP A 3 9.64 -2.18 4.95
N THR A 4 9.43 -1.97 6.25
CA THR A 4 9.85 -2.91 7.29
C THR A 4 9.21 -4.29 7.11
N PHE A 5 7.93 -4.35 6.72
CA PHE A 5 7.25 -5.62 6.43
C PHE A 5 7.87 -6.33 5.22
N VAL A 6 8.16 -5.58 4.15
CA VAL A 6 8.81 -6.11 2.95
C VAL A 6 10.21 -6.63 3.24
N ASP A 7 10.98 -5.91 4.05
CA ASP A 7 12.36 -6.27 4.41
C ASP A 7 12.41 -7.52 5.30
N ILE A 8 11.56 -7.58 6.35
CA ILE A 8 11.50 -8.74 7.26
C ILE A 8 11.11 -10.01 6.50
N ASN A 9 10.17 -9.90 5.57
CA ASN A 9 9.70 -11.04 4.78
C ASN A 9 10.50 -11.26 3.49
N LYS A 10 11.54 -10.45 3.23
CA LYS A 10 12.41 -10.52 2.03
C LYS A 10 11.62 -10.58 0.72
N LEU A 11 10.57 -9.76 0.60
CA LEU A 11 9.62 -9.82 -0.50
C LEU A 11 10.12 -9.17 -1.80
N GLY A 12 11.24 -8.46 -1.75
CA GLY A 12 11.87 -7.81 -2.90
C GLY A 12 12.16 -6.34 -2.64
N SER A 13 12.27 -5.57 -3.72
CA SER A 13 12.52 -4.12 -3.68
C SER A 13 11.45 -3.35 -4.41
N PHE A 14 11.16 -2.14 -3.92
CA PHE A 14 10.26 -1.22 -4.58
C PHE A 14 10.89 -0.67 -5.87
N SER A 15 10.05 -0.48 -6.89
CA SER A 15 10.39 0.20 -8.13
C SER A 15 9.42 1.34 -8.39
N TYR A 16 9.92 2.48 -8.86
CA TYR A 16 9.08 3.62 -9.16
C TYR A 16 8.36 3.45 -10.51
N ASP A 17 7.03 3.51 -10.47
CA ASP A 17 6.17 3.52 -11.65
C ASP A 17 5.61 4.93 -11.89
N SER A 18 6.02 5.54 -13.00
CA SER A 18 5.62 6.89 -13.39
C SER A 18 4.14 7.01 -13.76
N LYS A 19 3.50 5.93 -14.22
CA LYS A 19 2.08 5.90 -14.58
C LYS A 19 1.20 6.07 -13.34
N TYR A 20 1.60 5.46 -12.24
CA TYR A 20 0.87 5.51 -10.97
C TYR A 20 1.49 6.48 -9.97
N LYS A 21 2.59 7.16 -10.33
CA LYS A 21 3.37 8.05 -9.45
C LYS A 21 3.61 7.41 -8.08
N SER A 22 3.99 6.14 -8.10
CA SER A 22 4.05 5.30 -6.91
C SER A 22 5.25 4.38 -6.96
N GLU A 23 5.83 4.11 -5.81
CA GLU A 23 6.74 2.98 -5.63
C GLU A 23 5.91 1.71 -5.45
N LEU A 24 6.12 0.74 -6.34
CA LEU A 24 5.38 -0.50 -6.36
C LEU A 24 6.31 -1.68 -6.10
N LEU A 25 5.80 -2.66 -5.36
CA LEU A 25 6.38 -3.99 -5.26
C LEU A 25 5.24 -4.99 -5.45
N THR A 26 5.49 -6.02 -6.26
CA THR A 26 4.59 -7.15 -6.39
C THR A 26 5.25 -8.37 -5.78
N ALA A 27 4.56 -9.05 -4.89
CA ALA A 27 5.02 -10.29 -4.28
C ALA A 27 3.88 -11.32 -4.29
N THR A 28 4.24 -12.59 -4.11
CA THR A 28 3.28 -13.66 -3.88
C THR A 28 3.34 -14.04 -2.40
N ILE A 29 2.20 -14.02 -1.72
CA ILE A 29 2.06 -14.41 -0.31
C ILE A 29 0.93 -15.44 -0.27
N ASP A 30 1.20 -16.63 0.26
CA ASP A 30 0.22 -17.73 0.35
C ASP A 30 -0.53 -18.00 -0.97
N ASP A 31 0.22 -18.08 -2.07
CA ASP A 31 -0.27 -18.24 -3.45
C ASP A 31 -1.13 -17.10 -4.01
N GLU A 32 -1.31 -16.01 -3.26
CA GLU A 32 -1.99 -14.81 -3.70
C GLU A 32 -1.03 -13.71 -4.15
N LYS A 33 -1.37 -13.02 -5.23
CA LYS A 33 -0.59 -11.90 -5.73
C LYS A 33 -0.93 -10.63 -4.95
N VAL A 34 0.03 -10.15 -4.17
CA VAL A 34 -0.09 -8.94 -3.36
C VAL A 34 0.70 -7.80 -4.00
N ILE A 35 0.09 -6.62 -4.04
CA ILE A 35 0.70 -5.40 -4.56
C ILE A 35 0.88 -4.42 -3.41
N PHE A 36 2.14 -4.15 -3.07
CA PHE A 36 2.50 -3.06 -2.17
C PHE A 36 2.61 -1.78 -2.99
N CYS A 37 1.91 -0.74 -2.55
CA CYS A 37 1.89 0.56 -3.20
C CYS A 37 2.24 1.64 -2.19
N LYS A 38 3.26 2.45 -2.51
CA LYS A 38 3.60 3.69 -1.81
C LYS A 38 3.41 4.87 -2.76
N PRO A 39 2.26 5.56 -2.69
CA PRO A 39 2.04 6.78 -3.46
C PRO A 39 3.14 7.81 -3.18
N GLN A 40 3.78 8.28 -4.25
CA GLN A 40 4.74 9.40 -4.20
C GLN A 40 4.05 10.73 -4.55
N THR A 41 2.73 10.78 -4.37
CA THR A 41 1.91 12.00 -4.46
C THR A 41 1.85 12.68 -3.10
N TYR A 42 1.32 13.91 -3.06
CA TYR A 42 0.98 14.53 -1.78
C TYR A 42 -0.09 13.70 -1.06
N MET A 43 -0.05 13.67 0.28
CA MET A 43 -0.96 12.86 1.11
C MET A 43 -2.45 13.15 0.85
N ASN A 44 -2.78 14.38 0.47
CA ASN A 44 -4.15 14.75 0.09
C ASN A 44 -4.57 14.24 -1.31
N ARG A 45 -3.65 13.63 -2.06
CA ARG A 45 -3.81 13.13 -3.43
C ARG A 45 -3.32 11.68 -3.57
N SER A 46 -3.24 10.93 -2.48
CA SER A 46 -2.89 9.50 -2.53
C SER A 46 -3.92 8.70 -3.35
N GLY A 47 -5.18 9.12 -3.36
CA GLY A 47 -6.25 8.52 -4.18
C GLY A 47 -5.97 8.56 -5.68
N ASP A 48 -5.30 9.61 -6.18
CA ASP A 48 -4.97 9.75 -7.60
C ASP A 48 -3.98 8.68 -8.09
N ALA A 49 -3.20 8.10 -7.17
CA ALA A 49 -2.28 7.01 -7.42
C ALA A 49 -2.96 5.64 -7.24
N VAL A 50 -3.72 5.48 -6.16
CA VAL A 50 -4.33 4.19 -5.77
C VAL A 50 -5.49 3.81 -6.69
N ALA A 51 -6.35 4.75 -7.06
CA ALA A 51 -7.53 4.49 -7.88
C ALA A 51 -7.20 3.88 -9.27
N PRO A 52 -6.30 4.46 -10.09
CA PRO A 52 -5.96 3.87 -11.39
C PRO A 52 -5.23 2.53 -11.25
N LEU A 53 -4.46 2.33 -10.18
CA LEU A 53 -3.80 1.06 -9.90
C LEU A 53 -4.84 -0.04 -9.59
N ALA A 54 -5.77 0.24 -8.67
CA ALA A 54 -6.84 -0.68 -8.32
C ALA A 54 -7.73 -1.01 -9.52
N GLN A 55 -8.05 -0.01 -10.35
CA GLN A 55 -8.83 -0.21 -11.58
C GLN A 55 -8.12 -1.11 -12.59
N PHE A 56 -6.80 -0.90 -12.79
CA PHE A 56 -6.01 -1.69 -13.73
C PHE A 56 -5.93 -3.16 -13.33
N TYR A 57 -5.72 -3.42 -12.03
CA TYR A 57 -5.65 -4.78 -11.47
C TYR A 57 -7.01 -5.36 -11.09
N LYS A 58 -8.11 -4.62 -11.29
CA LYS A 58 -9.49 -5.00 -10.93
C LYS A 58 -9.64 -5.36 -9.44
N ILE A 59 -8.92 -4.65 -8.58
CA ILE A 59 -8.93 -4.85 -7.13
C ILE A 59 -10.20 -4.18 -6.58
N THR A 60 -10.96 -4.89 -5.75
CA THR A 60 -12.13 -4.30 -5.10
C THR A 60 -11.73 -3.57 -3.81
N PRO A 61 -12.48 -2.58 -3.32
CA PRO A 61 -12.14 -1.89 -2.08
C PRO A 61 -11.98 -2.80 -0.86
N LYS A 62 -12.61 -3.98 -0.87
CA LYS A 62 -12.50 -4.98 0.21
C LYS A 62 -11.12 -5.65 0.26
N ASP A 63 -10.40 -5.63 -0.86
CA ASP A 63 -9.08 -6.24 -1.01
C ASP A 63 -7.96 -5.19 -0.85
N ILE A 64 -8.31 -3.96 -0.44
CA ILE A 64 -7.38 -2.86 -0.23
C ILE A 64 -7.20 -2.64 1.26
N ILE A 65 -5.95 -2.71 1.71
CA ILE A 65 -5.55 -2.33 3.07
C ILE A 65 -4.76 -1.03 2.97
N VAL A 66 -5.20 -0.02 3.71
CA VAL A 66 -4.51 1.28 3.81
C VAL A 66 -3.83 1.36 5.16
N ILE A 67 -2.53 1.64 5.17
CA ILE A 67 -1.75 1.88 6.38
C ILE A 67 -1.46 3.39 6.42
N HIS A 68 -2.01 4.07 7.41
CA HIS A 68 -1.75 5.49 7.67
C HIS A 68 -1.54 5.71 9.17
N ASP A 69 -0.98 6.86 9.53
CA ASP A 69 -0.87 7.31 10.90
C ASP A 69 -2.21 7.90 11.40
N GLU A 70 -2.45 7.77 12.69
CA GLU A 70 -3.62 8.34 13.36
C GLU A 70 -3.15 9.28 14.46
N ILE A 71 -3.57 10.55 14.39
CA ILE A 71 -3.03 11.61 15.25
C ILE A 71 -3.49 11.45 16.70
N ASP A 72 -4.68 10.88 16.90
CA ASP A 72 -5.29 10.69 18.22
C ASP A 72 -4.71 9.48 18.96
N PHE A 73 -3.84 8.70 18.32
CA PHE A 73 -3.30 7.48 18.91
C PHE A 73 -2.00 7.75 19.66
N VAL A 74 -1.94 7.24 20.89
CA VAL A 74 -0.68 7.14 21.62
C VAL A 74 0.31 6.26 20.86
N THR A 75 1.59 6.62 20.91
CA THR A 75 2.66 5.89 20.23
C THR A 75 2.63 4.40 20.58
N GLY A 76 2.74 3.54 19.57
CA GLY A 76 2.69 2.08 19.72
C GLY A 76 1.29 1.48 19.70
N ARG A 77 0.24 2.30 19.62
CA ARG A 77 -1.13 1.82 19.41
C ARG A 77 -1.37 1.53 17.92
N ILE A 78 -1.90 0.33 17.65
CA ILE A 78 -2.36 -0.09 16.32
C ILE A 78 -3.85 -0.41 16.44
N ALA A 79 -4.66 0.05 15.49
CA ALA A 79 -6.05 -0.36 15.36
C ALA A 79 -6.33 -0.71 13.91
N LEU A 80 -7.28 -1.63 13.72
CA LEU A 80 -7.82 -1.99 12.42
C LEU A 80 -9.26 -1.48 12.34
N LYS A 81 -9.57 -0.79 11.24
CA LYS A 81 -10.91 -0.31 10.93
C LYS A 81 -11.29 -0.82 9.53
N VAL A 82 -12.55 -1.19 9.37
CA VAL A 82 -13.15 -1.55 8.07
C VAL A 82 -14.16 -0.47 7.71
N GLY A 83 -13.97 0.20 6.57
CA GLY A 83 -14.75 1.36 6.13
C GLY A 83 -14.00 2.66 6.38
#